data_AF-A0A3L6N3A9-F1
#
_entry.id   AF-A0A3L6N3A9-F1
#
_cell.length_a   1.000
_cell.length_b   1.000
_cell.length_c   1.000
_cell.angle_alpha   90.00
_cell.angle_beta   90.00
_cell.angle_gamma   90.00
#
_symmetry.space_group_name_H-M   'P 1'
#
loop_
_entity.id
_entity.type
_entity.pdbx_description
1 polymer ?
#
loop_
_entity_poly.entity_id
_entity_poly.type
_entity_poly.pdbx_seq_one_letter_code
_entity_poly.pdbx_strand_id
1 'polypeptide(L)'
;MDRPYEDDVPVGCKLLESQPYQGEHQDTCSNMALEEEESNTYVASGYVPEDDEFHFETWSDTDLCSGGSITKYDWRLAVVKTRLYTSHINVTQYWTWVSQTQCFQHQILKDVEPAKWGLFRDEIEVHVKLAEIEVMEWSIEALRVHIIMKMDAGAIVADGKPRGDVMASFRRARTMRRFMFFCRERGMKMAKGEPEQLNNMWDSMVSERLPGRGDSHQVLVERVSSTVNSNGLYRKK
;
A
#
# COMPACT_ATOMS: atom_id res chain seq x y z
N MET A 1 -7.63 -51.88 -26.54
CA MET A 1 -7.54 -53.27 -26.07
C MET A 1 -6.18 -53.39 -25.40
N ASP A 2 -6.00 -53.66 -24.11
CA ASP A 2 -6.89 -54.04 -23.02
C ASP A 2 -6.21 -53.67 -21.68
N ARG A 3 -7.02 -53.35 -20.66
CA ARG A 3 -6.61 -53.46 -19.25
C ARG A 3 -6.83 -54.91 -18.79
N PRO A 4 -6.13 -55.35 -17.74
CA PRO A 4 -6.80 -56.05 -16.64
C PRO A 4 -6.29 -55.52 -15.28
N TYR A 5 -7.14 -55.07 -14.35
CA TYR A 5 -8.08 -55.73 -13.42
C TYR A 5 -7.48 -55.87 -12.00
N GLU A 6 -8.34 -55.63 -11.02
CA GLU A 6 -8.14 -55.35 -9.59
C GLU A 6 -7.68 -56.55 -8.74
N ASP A 7 -7.23 -56.28 -7.51
CA ASP A 7 -7.68 -57.06 -6.36
C ASP A 7 -7.54 -56.29 -5.02
N ASP A 8 -8.57 -56.49 -4.20
CA ASP A 8 -8.99 -55.77 -3.00
C ASP A 8 -8.38 -56.28 -1.67
N VAL A 9 -8.23 -55.34 -0.73
CA VAL A 9 -8.52 -55.39 0.74
C VAL A 9 -7.88 -56.49 1.63
N PRO A 10 -7.51 -56.11 2.88
CA PRO A 10 -8.02 -56.91 4.00
C PRO A 10 -8.69 -56.08 5.11
N VAL A 11 -9.83 -56.61 5.53
CA VAL A 11 -10.59 -56.30 6.75
C VAL A 11 -9.95 -57.03 7.95
N GLY A 12 -9.95 -56.39 9.11
CA GLY A 12 -9.78 -57.04 10.42
C GLY A 12 -9.82 -56.01 11.57
N CYS A 13 -10.96 -55.80 12.21
CA CYS A 13 -11.42 -56.49 13.43
C CYS A 13 -10.85 -55.92 14.74
N LYS A 14 -11.59 -55.07 15.47
CA LYS A 14 -12.49 -55.46 16.60
C LYS A 14 -12.97 -54.25 17.42
N LEU A 15 -14.27 -54.25 17.68
CA LEU A 15 -14.99 -53.46 18.68
C LEU A 15 -14.77 -54.09 20.07
N LEU A 16 -14.56 -53.28 21.10
CA LEU A 16 -14.81 -53.64 22.50
C LEU A 16 -15.16 -52.36 23.28
N GLU A 17 -16.42 -52.26 23.68
CA GLU A 17 -16.92 -51.25 24.62
C GLU A 17 -16.55 -51.64 26.06
N SER A 18 -16.14 -50.65 26.86
CA SER A 18 -16.38 -50.64 28.31
C SER A 18 -16.30 -49.19 28.83
N GLN A 19 -17.34 -48.74 29.54
CA GLN A 19 -17.37 -47.52 30.37
C GLN A 19 -17.02 -47.88 31.84
N PRO A 20 -17.03 -46.94 32.80
CA PRO A 20 -16.24 -45.72 32.96
C PRO A 20 -15.37 -45.79 34.24
N TYR A 21 -14.32 -44.98 34.36
CA TYR A 21 -13.59 -44.84 35.65
C TYR A 21 -13.38 -43.36 35.98
N GLN A 22 -14.01 -42.91 37.07
CA GLN A 22 -13.71 -41.66 37.74
C GLN A 22 -12.54 -41.88 38.69
N GLY A 23 -11.52 -41.02 38.60
CA GLY A 23 -10.40 -40.99 39.53
C GLY A 23 -9.78 -39.60 39.48
N GLU A 24 -10.10 -38.79 40.48
CA GLU A 24 -9.47 -37.50 40.72
C GLU A 24 -7.98 -37.72 41.04
N HIS A 25 -7.11 -37.05 40.29
CA HIS A 25 -5.74 -36.80 40.73
C HIS A 25 -5.41 -35.35 40.38
N GLN A 26 -5.30 -34.54 41.43
CA GLN A 26 -4.82 -33.17 41.37
C GLN A 26 -3.31 -33.22 41.15
N ASP A 27 -2.85 -32.74 40.00
CA ASP A 27 -1.47 -32.30 39.82
C ASP A 27 -1.49 -30.82 39.49
N THR A 28 -1.07 -30.05 40.48
CA THR A 28 -0.68 -28.65 40.40
C THR A 28 0.46 -28.47 39.40
N CYS A 29 0.28 -27.61 38.40
CA CYS A 29 1.30 -26.64 37.96
C CYS A 29 0.76 -25.67 36.89
N SER A 30 0.81 -24.38 37.24
CA SER A 30 0.95 -23.22 36.36
C SER A 30 -0.11 -22.98 35.26
N ASN A 31 -1.18 -22.28 35.63
CA ASN A 31 -1.85 -21.36 34.71
C ASN A 31 -1.03 -20.05 34.65
N MET A 32 -0.21 -19.87 33.62
CA MET A 32 0.07 -18.52 33.12
C MET A 32 -0.86 -18.27 31.95
N ALA A 33 -1.58 -17.16 32.06
CA ALA A 33 -2.53 -16.69 31.08
C ALA A 33 -1.92 -16.68 29.69
N LEU A 34 -2.63 -17.27 28.74
CA LEU A 34 -2.49 -16.90 27.34
C LEU A 34 -2.95 -15.45 27.25
N GLU A 35 -2.00 -14.53 27.22
CA GLU A 35 -2.26 -13.17 26.77
C GLU A 35 -2.78 -13.30 25.34
N GLU A 36 -4.07 -13.03 25.18
CA GLU A 36 -4.69 -12.78 23.90
C GLU A 36 -3.93 -11.59 23.29
N GLU A 37 -3.01 -11.88 22.37
CA GLU A 37 -2.42 -10.89 21.48
C GLU A 37 -3.57 -10.19 20.77
N GLU A 38 -3.93 -9.02 21.28
CA GLU A 38 -4.94 -8.13 20.73
C GLU A 38 -4.72 -8.00 19.22
N SER A 39 -5.62 -8.60 18.46
CA SER A 39 -5.79 -8.28 17.05
C SER A 39 -5.89 -6.77 16.96
N ASN A 40 -4.88 -6.13 16.36
CA ASN A 40 -4.76 -4.69 16.20
C ASN A 40 -5.74 -4.18 15.12
N THR A 41 -7.01 -4.54 15.28
CA THR A 41 -8.14 -4.08 14.50
C THR A 41 -8.42 -2.65 14.95
N TYR A 42 -7.73 -1.70 14.31
CA TYR A 42 -8.10 -0.30 14.44
C TYR A 42 -9.46 -0.09 13.76
N VAL A 43 -10.52 -0.26 14.55
CA VAL A 43 -11.80 0.36 14.26
C VAL A 43 -11.55 1.85 14.39
N ALA A 44 -11.79 2.63 13.33
CA ALA A 44 -11.66 4.08 13.41
C ALA A 44 -12.48 4.57 14.61
N SER A 45 -11.80 5.14 15.60
CA SER A 45 -12.46 5.74 16.77
C SER A 45 -13.18 7.00 16.31
N GLY A 46 -14.41 6.80 15.87
CA GLY A 46 -15.28 7.78 15.24
C GLY A 46 -16.19 6.99 14.31
N TYR A 47 -17.45 6.87 14.69
CA TYR A 47 -18.49 6.18 13.92
C TYR A 47 -18.54 6.79 12.51
N VAL A 48 -17.80 6.21 11.56
CA VAL A 48 -17.92 6.56 10.15
C VAL A 48 -19.21 5.89 9.70
N PRO A 49 -20.26 6.64 9.31
CA PRO A 49 -21.49 6.04 8.83
C PRO A 49 -21.14 5.03 7.73
N GLU A 50 -21.81 3.87 7.69
CA GLU A 50 -21.63 2.90 6.60
C GLU A 50 -21.92 3.54 5.22
N ASP A 51 -22.69 4.63 5.22
CA ASP A 51 -23.00 5.48 4.07
C ASP A 51 -21.92 6.54 3.73
N ASP A 52 -20.77 6.56 4.42
CA ASP A 52 -19.66 7.44 4.03
C ASP A 52 -19.05 6.99 2.70
N GLU A 53 -18.94 7.93 1.75
CA GLU A 53 -18.39 7.68 0.42
C GLU A 53 -16.95 7.11 0.45
N PHE A 54 -16.22 7.39 1.53
CA PHE A 54 -14.87 6.87 1.77
C PHE A 54 -14.81 5.73 2.79
N HIS A 55 -15.94 5.13 3.15
CA HIS A 55 -15.97 3.97 4.05
C HIS A 55 -15.10 2.81 3.52
N PHE A 56 -14.39 2.14 4.44
CA PHE A 56 -13.61 0.94 4.17
C PHE A 56 -13.52 0.07 5.44
N GLU A 57 -13.58 -1.24 5.28
CA GLU A 57 -13.59 -2.18 6.40
C GLU A 57 -12.24 -2.26 7.12
N THR A 58 -11.17 -2.59 6.39
CA THR A 58 -9.81 -2.81 6.94
C THR A 58 -8.72 -2.69 5.86
N TRP A 59 -7.45 -2.81 6.24
CA TRP A 59 -6.31 -2.99 5.34
C TRP A 59 -5.51 -4.25 5.67
N SER A 60 -4.71 -4.72 4.70
CA SER A 60 -3.71 -5.77 4.95
C SER A 60 -2.47 -5.12 5.55
N ASP A 61 -1.86 -5.76 6.54
CA ASP A 61 -0.57 -5.38 7.14
C ASP A 61 0.64 -5.89 6.34
N THR A 62 0.39 -6.71 5.32
CA THR A 62 1.41 -7.37 4.51
C THR A 62 1.18 -7.15 3.01
N ASP A 63 2.25 -6.83 2.28
CA ASP A 63 2.25 -6.73 0.82
C ASP A 63 2.22 -8.11 0.17
N LEU A 64 1.26 -8.35 -0.71
CA LEU A 64 1.09 -9.65 -1.37
C LEU A 64 2.24 -10.03 -2.30
N CYS A 65 3.04 -9.08 -2.78
CA CYS A 65 4.12 -9.37 -3.73
C CYS A 65 5.42 -9.80 -3.02
N SER A 66 5.66 -9.30 -1.82
CA SER A 66 6.95 -9.44 -1.11
C SER A 66 6.86 -10.03 0.29
N GLY A 67 5.65 -10.12 0.87
CA GLY A 67 5.51 -10.41 2.30
C GLY A 67 6.03 -9.26 3.20
N GLY A 68 6.42 -8.12 2.63
CA GLY A 68 6.91 -6.97 3.39
C GLY A 68 5.77 -6.29 4.16
N SER A 69 6.09 -5.74 5.33
CA SER A 69 5.11 -4.99 6.13
C SER A 69 4.66 -3.73 5.39
N ILE A 70 3.35 -3.52 5.39
CA ILE A 70 2.67 -2.30 4.95
C ILE A 70 1.78 -1.81 6.08
N THR A 71 1.61 -0.50 6.16
CA THR A 71 0.90 0.16 7.24
C THR A 71 -0.39 0.81 6.75
N LYS A 72 -1.14 1.40 7.68
CA LYS A 72 -2.31 2.20 7.34
C LYS A 72 -2.00 3.43 6.46
N TYR A 73 -0.72 3.82 6.41
CA TYR A 73 -0.19 4.96 5.69
C TYR A 73 0.41 4.59 4.32
N ASP A 74 0.14 3.36 3.84
CA ASP A 74 0.60 2.85 2.57
C ASP A 74 -0.57 2.56 1.62
N TRP A 75 -0.49 3.11 0.41
CA TRP A 75 -1.51 2.97 -0.63
C TRP A 75 -0.88 2.47 -1.93
N ARG A 76 -1.21 1.22 -2.28
CA ARG A 76 -0.74 0.58 -3.51
C ARG A 76 -1.30 1.28 -4.75
N LEU A 77 -0.39 1.71 -5.62
CA LEU A 77 -0.71 2.31 -6.91
C LEU A 77 -0.66 1.27 -8.03
N ALA A 78 -1.42 1.51 -9.09
CA ALA A 78 -1.26 0.81 -10.36
C ALA A 78 -0.18 1.51 -11.20
N VAL A 79 -0.37 2.81 -11.42
CA VAL A 79 0.55 3.69 -12.17
C VAL A 79 0.43 5.11 -11.61
N VAL A 80 1.55 5.80 -11.43
CA VAL A 80 1.64 7.26 -11.32
C VAL A 80 2.15 7.89 -12.62
N LYS A 81 1.59 9.03 -13.00
CA LYS A 81 1.96 9.88 -14.13
C LYS A 81 2.22 11.30 -13.65
N THR A 82 3.24 11.93 -14.22
CA THR A 82 3.53 13.36 -14.16
C THR A 82 3.68 13.88 -15.58
N ARG A 83 3.83 15.20 -15.71
CA ARG A 83 4.17 15.85 -16.98
C ARG A 83 5.38 15.24 -17.68
N LEU A 84 6.38 14.78 -16.93
CA LEU A 84 7.65 14.29 -17.48
C LEU A 84 7.77 12.77 -17.44
N TYR A 85 7.13 12.10 -16.49
CA TYR A 85 7.35 10.67 -16.27
C TYR A 85 6.07 9.87 -16.06
N THR A 86 6.06 8.63 -16.53
CA THR A 86 5.03 7.62 -16.28
C THR A 86 5.70 6.39 -15.67
N SER A 87 5.29 6.02 -14.46
CA SER A 87 5.77 4.77 -13.84
C SER A 87 5.34 3.53 -14.62
N HIS A 88 6.11 2.45 -14.50
CA HIS A 88 5.80 1.21 -15.19
C HIS A 88 4.71 0.39 -14.48
N ILE A 89 3.73 -0.13 -15.21
CA ILE A 89 2.60 -0.90 -14.62
C ILE A 89 3.02 -2.19 -13.90
N ASN A 90 4.13 -2.80 -14.33
CA ASN A 90 4.67 -4.04 -13.75
C ASN A 90 5.54 -3.83 -12.51
N VAL A 91 5.76 -2.59 -12.04
CA VAL A 91 6.42 -2.40 -10.73
C VAL A 91 5.41 -2.49 -9.60
N THR A 92 5.82 -3.03 -8.46
CA THR A 92 5.05 -2.90 -7.22
C THR A 92 5.39 -1.55 -6.62
N GLN A 93 4.40 -0.66 -6.57
CA GLN A 93 4.59 0.73 -6.19
C GLN A 93 3.52 1.21 -5.21
N TYR A 94 3.94 2.07 -4.29
CA TYR A 94 3.12 2.63 -3.23
C TYR A 94 3.32 4.14 -3.13
N TRP A 95 2.28 4.84 -2.72
CA TRP A 95 2.48 6.05 -1.94
C TRP A 95 2.50 5.69 -0.46
N THR A 96 3.52 6.18 0.23
CA THR A 96 3.69 6.08 1.68
C THR A 96 3.67 7.48 2.26
N TRP A 97 2.82 7.73 3.26
CA TRP A 97 2.82 9.01 3.94
C TRP A 97 4.04 9.18 4.85
N VAL A 98 4.78 10.26 4.63
CA VAL A 98 5.91 10.68 5.47
C VAL A 98 5.51 11.90 6.28
N SER A 99 5.26 11.69 7.58
CA SER A 99 4.74 12.73 8.48
C SER A 99 5.67 13.93 8.64
N GLN A 100 6.99 13.71 8.64
CA GLN A 100 7.98 14.75 8.87
C GLN A 100 8.01 15.78 7.74
N THR A 101 7.82 15.32 6.50
CA THR A 101 7.84 16.16 5.29
C THR A 101 6.44 16.45 4.75
N GLN A 102 5.40 15.92 5.40
CA GLN A 102 4.00 16.00 4.96
C GLN A 102 3.87 15.62 3.47
N CYS A 103 4.39 14.45 3.11
CA CYS A 103 4.58 14.05 1.72
C CYS A 103 4.06 12.64 1.45
N PHE A 104 3.43 12.44 0.30
CA PHE A 104 3.23 11.13 -0.30
C PHE A 104 4.49 10.73 -1.03
N GLN A 105 5.34 9.95 -0.35
CA GLN A 105 6.56 9.44 -0.94
C GLN A 105 6.23 8.25 -1.84
N HIS A 106 6.65 8.32 -3.10
CA HIS A 106 6.53 7.23 -4.05
C HIS A 106 7.65 6.22 -3.81
N GLN A 107 7.27 4.97 -3.57
CA GLN A 107 8.20 3.88 -3.28
C GLN A 107 7.97 2.72 -4.25
N ILE A 108 9.05 2.09 -4.69
CA ILE A 108 9.05 0.92 -5.56
C ILE A 108 9.72 -0.25 -4.87
N LEU A 109 9.11 -1.42 -4.96
CA LEU A 109 9.69 -2.67 -4.51
C LEU A 109 10.87 -3.05 -5.41
N LYS A 110 12.08 -3.03 -4.84
CA LYS A 110 13.34 -3.39 -5.49
C LYS A 110 13.56 -4.91 -5.41
N ASP A 111 13.61 -5.44 -4.19
CA ASP A 111 13.85 -6.85 -3.90
C ASP A 111 12.66 -7.45 -3.15
N VAL A 112 12.38 -8.74 -3.37
CA VAL A 112 11.25 -9.48 -2.76
C VAL A 112 11.71 -10.23 -1.51
N GLU A 113 12.94 -10.77 -1.50
CA GLU A 113 13.46 -11.60 -0.41
C GLU A 113 14.91 -11.19 -0.07
N PRO A 114 15.13 -10.43 1.03
CA PRO A 114 14.11 -9.75 1.84
C PRO A 114 13.46 -8.59 1.06
N ALA A 115 12.24 -8.20 1.46
CA ALA A 115 11.56 -7.07 0.88
C ALA A 115 12.39 -5.78 1.03
N LYS A 116 12.80 -5.16 -0.08
CA LYS A 116 13.50 -3.87 -0.09
C LYS A 116 12.77 -2.86 -0.93
N TRP A 117 12.60 -1.67 -0.38
CA TRP A 117 11.94 -0.54 -1.02
C TRP A 117 12.96 0.51 -1.44
N GLY A 118 12.83 0.98 -2.68
CA GLY A 118 13.65 2.04 -3.24
C GLY A 118 12.81 3.23 -3.68
N LEU A 119 13.49 4.36 -3.82
CA LEU A 119 12.96 5.59 -4.41
C LEU A 119 13.56 5.75 -5.80
N PHE A 120 12.84 6.38 -6.72
CA PHE A 120 13.51 6.93 -7.88
C PHE A 120 14.52 8.00 -7.45
N ARG A 121 15.51 8.28 -8.30
CA ARG A 121 16.46 9.36 -8.05
C ARG A 121 15.72 10.69 -7.92
N ASP A 122 16.32 11.63 -7.19
CA ASP A 122 15.72 12.92 -6.88
C ASP A 122 15.32 13.73 -8.13
N GLU A 123 15.95 13.47 -9.28
CA GLU A 123 15.57 14.11 -10.55
C GLU A 123 14.18 13.69 -11.05
N ILE A 124 13.68 12.53 -10.62
CA ILE A 124 12.35 12.01 -10.95
C ILE A 124 11.41 12.39 -9.82
N GLU A 125 10.87 13.60 -9.90
CA GLU A 125 9.98 14.13 -8.85
C GLU A 125 8.55 13.54 -8.98
N VAL A 126 8.36 12.35 -8.44
CA VAL A 126 7.04 11.66 -8.32
C VAL A 126 6.45 11.70 -6.92
N HIS A 127 7.16 12.30 -5.96
CA HIS A 127 6.69 12.54 -4.60
C HIS A 127 5.74 13.74 -4.55
N VAL A 128 4.64 13.64 -3.82
CA VAL A 128 3.65 14.74 -3.76
C VAL A 128 3.64 15.34 -2.35
N LYS A 129 4.06 16.61 -2.22
CA LYS A 129 4.04 17.31 -0.93
C LYS A 129 2.68 17.97 -0.71
N LEU A 130 2.16 17.86 0.51
CA LEU A 130 0.85 18.40 0.87
C LEU A 130 0.74 19.91 0.59
N ALA A 131 1.80 20.67 0.88
CA ALA A 131 1.84 22.13 0.71
C ALA A 131 1.76 22.58 -0.76
N GLU A 132 2.08 21.69 -1.70
CA GLU A 132 2.14 21.95 -3.15
C GLU A 132 0.81 21.66 -3.87
N ILE A 133 -0.14 21.01 -3.18
CA ILE A 133 -1.43 20.62 -3.77
C ILE A 133 -2.38 21.81 -3.71
N GLU A 134 -2.98 22.15 -4.85
CA GLU A 134 -4.07 23.13 -4.91
C GLU A 134 -5.41 22.44 -4.67
N VAL A 135 -5.70 21.38 -5.42
CA VAL A 135 -6.93 20.58 -5.31
C VAL A 135 -6.66 19.15 -5.80
N MET A 136 -7.40 18.20 -5.24
CA MET A 136 -7.40 16.81 -5.72
C MET A 136 -8.76 16.44 -6.28
N GLU A 137 -8.80 16.20 -7.58
CA GLU A 137 -9.95 15.60 -8.26
C GLU A 137 -9.86 14.08 -8.21
N TRP A 138 -10.99 13.40 -8.00
CA TRP A 138 -10.98 11.95 -7.83
C TRP A 138 -12.25 11.27 -8.35
N SER A 139 -12.12 10.02 -8.78
CA SER A 139 -13.25 9.14 -9.10
C SER A 139 -12.95 7.71 -8.68
N ILE A 140 -13.77 7.17 -7.76
CA ILE A 140 -13.68 5.77 -7.33
C ILE A 140 -14.00 4.81 -8.49
N GLU A 141 -14.89 5.20 -9.39
CA GLU A 141 -15.24 4.41 -10.57
C GLU A 141 -14.08 4.32 -11.56
N ALA A 142 -13.41 5.46 -11.84
CA ALA A 142 -12.22 5.46 -12.69
C ALA A 142 -10.96 4.94 -11.96
N LEU A 143 -11.04 4.70 -10.64
CA LEU A 143 -9.91 4.40 -9.76
C LEU A 143 -8.73 5.37 -9.93
N ARG A 144 -9.03 6.66 -10.08
CA ARG A 144 -8.05 7.68 -10.45
C ARG A 144 -8.15 8.93 -9.58
N VAL A 145 -6.99 9.53 -9.35
CA VAL A 145 -6.86 10.86 -8.79
C VAL A 145 -6.07 11.74 -9.75
N HIS A 146 -6.47 13.00 -9.85
CA HIS A 146 -5.75 14.08 -10.49
C HIS A 146 -5.44 15.12 -9.43
N ILE A 147 -4.15 15.23 -9.12
CA ILE A 147 -3.62 16.16 -8.15
C ILE A 147 -3.16 17.39 -8.93
N ILE A 148 -3.96 18.44 -8.83
CA ILE A 148 -3.67 19.73 -9.41
C ILE A 148 -2.66 20.42 -8.49
N MET A 149 -1.48 20.68 -9.03
CA MET A 149 -0.38 21.28 -8.30
C MET A 149 -0.47 22.81 -8.38
N LYS A 150 -0.02 23.52 -7.35
CA LYS A 150 0.09 24.98 -7.41
C LYS A 150 1.07 25.39 -8.51
N MET A 151 0.85 26.54 -9.14
CA MET A 151 1.71 26.99 -10.24
C MET A 151 3.17 27.23 -9.81
N ASP A 152 3.38 27.58 -8.55
CA ASP A 152 4.69 27.82 -7.93
C ASP A 152 5.20 26.59 -7.14
N ALA A 153 4.55 25.43 -7.27
CA ALA A 153 4.96 24.20 -6.61
C ALA A 153 6.21 23.59 -7.26
N GLY A 154 7.17 23.22 -6.40
CA GLY A 154 8.39 22.52 -6.78
C GLY A 154 9.45 23.43 -7.40
N ALA A 155 10.65 22.86 -7.59
CA ALA A 155 11.66 23.53 -8.41
C ALA A 155 11.19 23.57 -9.86
N ILE A 156 11.55 24.63 -10.58
CA ILE A 156 11.45 24.62 -12.05
C ILE A 156 12.24 23.40 -12.53
N VAL A 157 11.58 22.51 -13.26
CA VAL A 157 12.22 21.28 -13.72
C VAL A 157 13.27 21.63 -14.79
N ALA A 158 14.14 20.69 -15.13
CA ALA A 158 15.26 20.93 -16.06
C ALA A 158 14.87 21.60 -17.40
N ASP A 159 13.61 21.48 -17.82
CA ASP A 159 13.06 22.09 -19.04
C ASP A 159 12.54 23.52 -18.88
N GLY A 160 12.74 24.16 -17.72
CA GLY A 160 12.36 25.56 -17.49
C GLY A 160 10.87 25.78 -17.23
N LYS A 161 10.06 24.71 -17.16
CA LYS A 161 8.61 24.79 -16.96
C LYS A 161 8.21 24.39 -15.53
N PRO A 162 7.00 24.79 -15.07
CA PRO A 162 6.46 24.33 -13.80
C PRO A 162 6.45 22.80 -13.74
N ARG A 163 6.49 22.25 -12.52
CA ARG A 163 6.42 20.81 -12.29
C ARG A 163 5.26 20.15 -13.04
N GLY A 164 4.09 20.78 -12.96
CA GLY A 164 2.85 20.29 -13.55
C GLY A 164 2.14 19.27 -12.65
N ASP A 165 0.97 18.85 -13.10
CA ASP A 165 0.09 17.99 -12.32
C ASP A 165 0.59 16.55 -12.19
N VAL A 166 0.06 15.87 -11.17
CA VAL A 166 0.32 14.45 -10.92
C VAL A 166 -1.00 13.70 -11.00
N MET A 167 -1.03 12.61 -11.77
CA MET A 167 -2.16 11.68 -11.76
C MET A 167 -1.70 10.33 -11.23
N ALA A 168 -2.58 9.65 -10.49
CA ALA A 168 -2.34 8.28 -10.07
C ALA A 168 -3.58 7.43 -10.27
N SER A 169 -3.36 6.18 -10.65
CA SER A 169 -4.38 5.13 -10.70
C SER A 169 -4.15 4.13 -9.58
N PHE A 170 -5.23 3.61 -9.02
CA PHE A 170 -5.22 2.62 -7.94
C PHE A 170 -5.60 1.25 -8.47
N ARG A 171 -5.01 0.18 -7.92
CA ARG A 171 -5.37 -1.19 -8.30
C ARG A 171 -6.72 -1.65 -7.72
N ARG A 172 -7.19 -1.03 -6.64
CA ARG A 172 -8.37 -1.47 -5.88
C ARG A 172 -9.11 -0.28 -5.30
N ALA A 173 -10.45 -0.29 -5.39
CA ALA A 173 -11.31 0.73 -4.82
C ALA A 173 -11.10 0.91 -3.31
N ARG A 174 -10.93 -0.20 -2.55
CA ARG A 174 -10.65 -0.16 -1.12
C ARG A 174 -9.43 0.69 -0.77
N THR A 175 -8.33 0.52 -1.52
CA THR A 175 -7.09 1.29 -1.29
C THR A 175 -7.31 2.77 -1.62
N MET A 176 -8.05 3.07 -2.68
CA MET A 176 -8.37 4.45 -3.04
C MET A 176 -9.26 5.12 -2.00
N ARG A 177 -10.30 4.45 -1.48
CA ARG A 177 -11.16 4.99 -0.40
C ARG A 177 -10.35 5.31 0.85
N ARG A 178 -9.44 4.41 1.26
CA ARG A 178 -8.49 4.66 2.35
C ARG A 178 -7.64 5.91 2.14
N PHE A 179 -7.16 6.12 0.91
CA PHE A 179 -6.38 7.29 0.55
C PHE A 179 -7.24 8.57 0.60
N MET A 180 -8.44 8.53 0.03
CA MET A 180 -9.39 9.66 0.07
C MET A 180 -9.79 10.04 1.50
N PHE A 181 -10.10 9.04 2.34
CA PHE A 181 -10.38 9.26 3.76
C PHE A 181 -9.21 9.98 4.44
N PHE A 182 -7.99 9.49 4.25
CA PHE A 182 -6.78 10.12 4.80
C PHE A 182 -6.59 11.57 4.32
N CYS A 183 -6.83 11.84 3.04
CA CYS A 183 -6.75 13.18 2.48
C CYS A 183 -7.81 14.12 3.08
N ARG A 184 -9.04 13.64 3.25
CA ARG A 184 -10.14 14.39 3.87
C ARG A 184 -9.82 14.75 5.33
N GLU A 185 -9.33 13.80 6.11
CA GLU A 185 -8.94 14.03 7.52
C GLU A 185 -7.83 15.08 7.67
N ARG A 186 -7.04 15.31 6.63
CA ARG A 186 -6.01 16.36 6.60
C ARG A 186 -6.47 17.69 6.01
N GLY A 187 -7.77 17.83 5.75
CA GLY A 187 -8.36 19.07 5.22
C GLY A 187 -7.92 19.39 3.80
N MET A 188 -7.54 18.39 3.00
CA MET A 188 -7.20 18.60 1.59
C MET A 188 -8.44 19.03 0.81
N LYS A 189 -8.30 20.04 -0.05
CA LYS A 189 -9.37 20.41 -0.99
C LYS A 189 -9.56 19.25 -1.97
N MET A 190 -10.76 18.67 -1.97
CA MET A 190 -11.09 17.50 -2.76
C MET A 190 -12.38 17.73 -3.53
N ALA A 191 -12.40 17.36 -4.81
CA ALA A 191 -13.57 17.43 -5.66
C ALA A 191 -13.80 16.09 -6.35
N LYS A 192 -15.05 15.65 -6.42
CA LYS A 192 -15.41 14.47 -7.21
C LYS A 192 -15.36 14.85 -8.69
N GLY A 193 -14.60 14.10 -9.48
CA GLY A 193 -14.47 14.28 -10.92
C GLY A 193 -15.30 13.25 -11.68
N GLU A 194 -15.73 13.60 -12.89
CA GLU A 194 -16.41 12.66 -13.77
C GLU A 194 -15.43 11.58 -14.27
N PRO A 195 -15.82 10.29 -14.25
CA PRO A 195 -14.93 9.20 -14.65
C PRO A 195 -14.34 9.38 -16.05
N GLU A 196 -15.17 9.80 -17.02
CA GLU A 196 -14.75 10.03 -18.40
C GLU A 196 -13.73 11.17 -18.53
N GLN A 197 -13.92 12.27 -17.78
CA GLN A 197 -12.99 13.40 -17.80
C GLN A 197 -11.61 12.98 -17.27
N LEU A 198 -11.57 12.23 -16.16
CA LEU A 198 -10.31 11.73 -15.60
C LEU A 198 -9.64 10.69 -16.52
N ASN A 199 -10.41 9.87 -17.23
CA ASN A 199 -9.86 8.95 -18.23
C ASN A 199 -9.25 9.71 -19.42
N ASN A 200 -9.96 10.70 -19.96
CA ASN A 200 -9.47 11.52 -21.06
C ASN A 200 -8.20 12.29 -20.67
N MET A 201 -8.16 12.87 -19.46
CA MET A 201 -6.97 13.54 -18.93
C MET A 201 -5.80 12.56 -18.80
N TRP A 202 -6.06 11.38 -18.24
CA TRP A 202 -5.06 10.32 -18.09
C TRP A 202 -4.43 9.93 -19.44
N ASP A 203 -5.25 9.75 -20.47
CA ASP A 203 -4.79 9.34 -21.80
C ASP A 203 -4.05 10.46 -22.54
N SER A 204 -4.44 11.72 -22.30
CA SER A 204 -3.76 12.91 -22.85
C SER A 204 -2.36 13.13 -22.26
N MET A 205 -2.10 12.59 -21.07
CA MET A 205 -0.83 12.76 -20.37
C MET A 205 0.22 11.81 -20.94
N VAL A 206 0.96 12.32 -21.94
CA VAL A 206 2.05 11.63 -22.63
C VAL A 206 3.38 12.08 -22.03
N SER A 207 4.11 11.13 -21.45
CA SER A 207 5.38 11.40 -20.78
C SER A 207 6.33 10.20 -20.86
N GLU A 208 7.59 10.39 -20.49
CA GLU A 208 8.62 9.34 -20.59
C GLU A 208 8.29 8.18 -19.66
N ARG A 209 8.30 6.94 -20.18
CA ARG A 209 8.02 5.76 -19.36
C ARG A 209 9.26 5.33 -18.60
N LEU A 210 9.15 5.28 -17.27
CA LEU A 210 10.22 4.83 -16.39
C LEU A 210 10.44 3.31 -16.51
N PRO A 211 11.65 2.82 -16.18
CA PRO A 211 11.99 1.40 -16.27
C PRO A 211 11.09 0.50 -15.40
N GLY A 212 10.78 -0.66 -15.93
CA GLY A 212 10.05 -1.73 -15.26
C GLY A 212 10.93 -2.59 -14.34
N ARG A 213 10.29 -3.57 -13.69
CA ARG A 213 10.98 -4.54 -12.86
C ARG A 213 11.91 -5.41 -13.72
N GLY A 214 13.19 -5.48 -13.35
CA GLY A 214 14.18 -6.27 -14.08
C GLY A 214 14.87 -5.55 -15.23
N ASP A 215 14.50 -4.29 -15.51
CA ASP A 215 15.22 -3.47 -16.47
C ASP A 215 16.55 -3.03 -15.87
N SER A 216 17.65 -3.29 -16.58
CA SER A 216 19.03 -2.93 -16.19
C SER A 216 19.25 -1.43 -15.98
N HIS A 217 18.34 -0.59 -16.48
CA HIS A 217 18.35 0.87 -16.32
C HIS A 217 17.58 1.38 -15.10
N GLN A 218 16.94 0.49 -14.32
CA GLN A 218 16.21 0.88 -13.11
C GLN A 218 17.20 1.18 -11.97
N VAL A 219 17.58 2.45 -11.81
CA VAL A 219 18.41 2.88 -10.68
C VAL A 219 17.54 3.49 -9.59
N LEU A 220 17.36 2.74 -8.51
CA LEU A 220 16.65 3.19 -7.30
C LEU A 220 17.64 3.49 -6.18
N VAL A 221 17.39 4.57 -5.44
CA VAL A 221 18.10 4.91 -4.21
C VAL A 221 17.45 4.19 -3.04
N GLU A 222 18.25 3.68 -2.09
CA GLU A 222 17.70 3.02 -0.90
C GLU A 222 16.94 4.02 -0.04
N ARG A 223 15.80 3.56 0.50
CA ARG A 223 15.08 4.30 1.53
C ARG A 223 15.97 4.37 2.78
N VAL A 224 16.39 5.57 3.17
CA VAL A 224 17.03 5.75 4.48
C VAL A 224 15.96 5.53 5.55
N SER A 225 16.09 4.43 6.29
CA SER A 225 15.27 4.22 7.48
C SER A 225 15.70 5.27 8.50
N SER A 226 14.83 6.23 8.79
CA SER A 226 15.02 7.12 9.94
C SER A 226 14.76 6.30 11.20
N THR A 227 15.76 5.55 11.63
CA THR A 227 15.78 5.04 13.00
C THR A 227 15.88 6.27 13.89
N VAL A 228 14.79 6.62 14.56
CA VAL A 228 14.85 7.55 15.69
C VAL A 228 15.71 6.86 16.73
N ASN A 229 17.00 7.17 16.75
CA ASN A 229 17.82 6.88 17.91
C ASN A 229 17.24 7.73 19.03
N SER A 230 16.63 7.05 20.00
CA SER A 230 16.33 7.56 21.33
C SER A 230 17.63 7.85 22.08
N ASN A 231 18.43 8.78 21.54
CA ASN A 231 19.55 9.43 22.21
C ASN A 231 19.84 10.69 21.41
N GLY A 232 19.19 11.77 21.82
CA GLY A 232 19.42 13.10 21.28
C GLY A 232 20.87 13.50 21.44
N LEU A 233 21.67 13.35 20.39
CA LEU A 233 22.92 14.07 20.24
C LEU A 233 23.20 14.23 18.74
N TYR A 234 22.91 15.41 18.21
CA TYR A 234 23.37 15.82 16.90
C TYR A 234 24.91 15.91 16.93
N ARG A 235 25.58 15.11 16.11
CA ARG A 235 26.99 15.35 15.76
C ARG A 235 27.07 15.67 14.27
N LYS A 236 27.29 16.96 13.96
CA LYS A 236 27.72 17.41 12.64
C LYS A 236 29.05 16.74 12.29
N LYS A 237 29.12 16.12 11.12
CA LYS A 237 30.29 16.15 10.25
C LYS A 237 29.80 16.31 8.82
#